data_AF-A0A926AZM7-F1
#
_entry.id   AF-A0A926AZM7-F1
#
_cell.length_a   1.000
_cell.length_b   1.000
_cell.length_c   1.000
_cell.angle_alpha   90.00
_cell.angle_beta   90.00
_cell.angle_gamma   90.00
#
_symmetry.space_group_name_H-M   'P 1'
#
loop_
_entity.id
_entity.type
_entity.pdbx_description
1 polymer ?
#
loop_
_entity_poly.entity_id
_entity_poly.type
_entity_poly.pdbx_seq_one_letter_code
_entity_poly.pdbx_strand_id
1 'polypeptide(L)' 'MPCSRAHSLLSERLDRPIAPNDRLRLRLHLMVCDMCSRFERQIDLMRTAVRRMGK' A
#
# COMPACT_ATOMS: atom_id res chain seq x y z
N MET A 1 -9.54 5.78 -9.18
CA MET A 1 -8.49 6.73 -8.74
C MET A 1 -7.23 6.47 -9.52
N PRO A 2 -6.41 7.48 -9.84
CA PRO A 2 -5.20 7.29 -10.63
C PRO A 2 -4.13 6.53 -9.84
N CYS A 3 -3.26 5.79 -10.55
CA CYS A 3 -2.18 5.00 -9.95
C CYS A 3 -1.26 5.86 -9.07
N SER A 4 -1.00 7.13 -9.46
CA SER A 4 -0.22 8.08 -8.65
C SER A 4 -0.82 8.29 -7.26
N ARG A 5 -2.16 8.43 -7.17
CA ARG A 5 -2.85 8.57 -5.89
C ARG A 5 -2.84 7.27 -5.08
N ALA A 6 -2.90 6.12 -5.75
CA ALA A 6 -2.77 4.82 -5.08
C ALA A 6 -1.37 4.67 -4.45
N HIS A 7 -0.32 5.05 -5.17
CA HIS A 7 1.05 5.05 -4.67
C HIS A 7 1.23 6.03 -3.50
N SER A 8 0.68 7.25 -3.60
CA SER A 8 0.70 8.19 -2.47
C SER A 8 -0.01 7.61 -1.25
N LEU A 9 -1.18 6.99 -1.40
CA LEU A 9 -1.88 6.35 -0.27
C LEU A 9 -1.13 5.15 0.30
N LEU A 10 -0.44 4.36 -0.53
CA LEU A 10 0.40 3.25 -0.08
C LEU A 10 1.59 3.74 0.73
N SER A 11 2.28 4.78 0.27
CA SER A 11 3.35 5.46 1.01
C SER A 11 2.81 6.06 2.30
N GLU A 12 1.69 6.75 2.23
CA GLU A 12 1.09 7.40 3.39
C GLU A 12 0.70 6.38 4.46
N ARG A 13 0.24 5.18 4.07
CA ARG A 13 -0.06 4.05 4.98
C ARG A 13 1.18 3.47 5.67
N LEU A 14 2.39 3.78 5.18
CA LEU A 14 3.64 3.42 5.84
C LEU A 14 3.93 4.35 7.01
N ASP A 15 3.75 5.65 6.81
CA ASP A 15 4.04 6.70 7.79
C ASP A 15 2.88 6.95 8.78
N ARG A 16 1.64 7.00 8.28
CA ARG A 16 0.44 7.34 9.06
C ARG A 16 -0.75 6.42 8.74
N PRO A 17 -1.69 6.22 9.69
CA PRO A 17 -2.93 5.53 9.37
C PRO A 17 -3.76 6.37 8.38
N ILE A 18 -4.09 5.76 7.24
CA ILE A 18 -4.96 6.37 6.23
C ILE A 18 -6.43 6.28 6.63
N ALA A 19 -7.26 7.20 6.12
CA ALA A 19 -8.69 7.20 6.35
C ALA A 19 -9.35 5.89 5.85
N PRO A 20 -10.36 5.36 6.57
CA PRO A 20 -11.01 4.08 6.21
C PRO A 20 -11.64 4.10 4.81
N ASN A 21 -12.17 5.24 4.37
CA ASN A 21 -12.73 5.39 3.02
C ASN A 21 -11.65 5.30 1.94
N ASP A 22 -10.47 5.90 2.16
CA ASP A 22 -9.36 5.81 1.22
C ASP A 22 -8.75 4.39 1.20
N ARG A 23 -8.79 3.69 2.33
CA ARG A 23 -8.40 2.28 2.41
C ARG A 23 -9.29 1.39 1.55
N LEU A 24 -10.61 1.62 1.58
CA LEU A 24 -11.55 0.86 0.74
C LEU A 24 -11.31 1.14 -0.76
N ARG A 25 -11.17 2.42 -1.13
CA ARG A 25 -10.86 2.82 -2.51
C ARG A 25 -9.54 2.24 -3.00
N LEU A 26 -8.53 2.21 -2.14
CA LEU A 26 -7.25 1.56 -2.40
C LEU A 26 -7.41 0.08 -2.69
N ARG A 27 -8.15 -0.63 -1.83
CA ARG A 27 -8.39 -2.07 -2.01
C ARG A 27 -9.11 -2.38 -3.32
N LEU A 28 -10.11 -1.59 -3.69
CA LEU A 28 -10.82 -1.72 -4.97
C LEU A 28 -9.89 -1.47 -6.17
N HIS A 29 -9.03 -0.46 -6.11
CA HIS A 29 -8.07 -0.18 -7.18
C HIS A 29 -7.03 -1.30 -7.35
N LEU A 30 -6.55 -1.86 -6.25
CA LEU A 30 -5.57 -2.96 -6.26
C LEU A 30 -6.15 -4.26 -6.83
N MET A 31 -7.48 -4.41 -6.84
CA MET A 31 -8.16 -5.54 -7.50
C MET A 31 -8.19 -5.40 -9.03
N VAL A 32 -8.15 -4.17 -9.56
CA VAL A 32 -8.21 -3.91 -11.01
C VAL A 32 -6.85 -3.60 -11.63
N CYS A 33 -5.90 -3.12 -10.83
CA CYS A 33 -4.58 -2.72 -11.28
C CYS A 33 -3.50 -3.65 -10.71
N ASP A 34 -3.01 -4.56 -11.55
CA ASP A 34 -1.95 -5.51 -11.19
C ASP A 34 -0.64 -4.79 -10.81
N MET A 35 -0.30 -3.69 -11.50
CA MET A 35 0.92 -2.93 -11.23
C MET A 35 0.96 -2.36 -9.81
N CYS A 36 -0.13 -1.73 -9.37
CA CYS A 36 -0.23 -1.23 -8.00
C CYS A 36 -0.32 -2.38 -6.97
N SER A 37 -0.96 -3.50 -7.33
CA SER A 37 -1.03 -4.69 -6.47
C SER A 37 0.36 -5.31 -6.20
N ARG A 38 1.19 -5.41 -7.24
CA ARG A 38 2.59 -5.84 -7.10
C ARG A 38 3.40 -4.89 -6.23
N PHE A 39 3.21 -3.58 -6.41
CA PHE A 39 3.89 -2.57 -5.60
C PHE A 39 3.49 -2.64 -4.12
N GLU A 40 2.21 -2.79 -3.80
CA GLU A 40 1.75 -3.03 -2.43
C GLU A 40 2.46 -4.23 -1.81
N ARG A 41 2.52 -5.35 -2.54
CA ARG A 41 3.14 -6.59 -2.07
C ARG A 41 4.64 -6.42 -1.86
N GLN A 42 5.33 -5.66 -2.70
CA GLN A 42 6.75 -5.34 -2.52
C GLN A 42 6.99 -4.55 -1.23
N ILE A 43 6.18 -3.53 -0.97
CA ILE A 43 6.27 -2.74 0.27
C ILE A 43 5.99 -3.61 1.50
N ASP A 44 4.98 -4.48 1.44
CA ASP A 44 4.61 -5.34 2.57
C ASP A 44 5.72 -6.36 2.88
N LEU A 45 6.38 -6.90 1.85
CA LEU A 45 7.57 -7.73 2.00
C LEU A 45 8.71 -6.97 2.69
N MET A 46 9.00 -5.74 2.26
CA MET A 46 10.03 -4.92 2.91
C MET A 46 9.67 -4.62 4.37
N ARG A 47 8.42 -4.27 4.65
CA ARG A 47 7.94 -4.01 6.02
C ARG A 47 8.09 -5.25 6.91
N THR A 48 7.76 -6.42 6.38
CA THR A 48 7.88 -7.70 7.10
C THR A 48 9.35 -8.05 7.35
N ALA A 49 10.22 -7.85 6.36
CA ALA A 49 11.65 -8.08 6.48
C ALA A 49 12.29 -7.16 7.54
N VAL A 50 12.00 -5.86 7.51
CA VAL A 50 12.49 -4.89 8.51
C VAL A 50 11.99 -5.24 9.91
N ARG A 51 10.71 -5.60 10.06
CA ARG A 51 10.14 -6.03 11.34
C ARG A 51 10.77 -7.32 11.87
N ARG A 52 11.21 -8.22 10.98
CA ARG A 52 11.83 -9.49 11.34
C ARG A 52 13.31 -9.33 11.71
N MET A 53 14.02 -8.40 11.07
CA MET A 53 15.43 -8.10 11.35
C MET A 53 15.63 -7.17 12.56
N GLY A 54 14.64 -6.33 12.89
CA GLY A 54 14.68 -5.46 14.07
C GLY A 54 14.35 -6.16 15.40
N LYS A 55 14.37 -7.49 15.44
CA LYS A 55 14.10 -8.33 16.61
C LYS A 55 15.32 -9.21 16.88
#